data_AF-A0A0F9UR20-F1
#
_entry.id   AF-A0A0F9UR20-F1
#
_cell.length_a   1.000
_cell.length_b   1.000
_cell.length_c   1.000
_cell.angle_alpha   90.00
_cell.angle_beta   90.00
_cell.angle_gamma   90.00
#
_symmetry.space_group_name_H-M   'P 1'
#
loop_
_entity.id
_entity.type
_entity.pdbx_description
1 polymer ?
#
loop_
_entity_poly.entity_id
_entity_poly.type
_entity_poly.pdbx_seq_one_letter_code
_entity_poly.pdbx_strand_id
1 'polypeptide(L)'
;MALIGQDGHKRCSKCKTVKDRAAFGVSRACTDGLTCWCKSCKNAKGKERYHSGDGSREHKLKQASERRANDPGVREERAVKNAAWYAERKATDPAFMQTRQKRDQVWRKRHPESVKAKAQKQWEHISSSPERLAKNNKRQREYGRNRYANDPEYRQWHRDYYARRRATKRSNGGTYELEDWQTMCMLADNRCVACGKKRKLTVDHVLPIIMGGDSYLTNLQPLCDSCNKSKGPKHIDYRPARIHQWLDVLTD
;
A
#
# COMPACT_ATOMS: atom_id res chain seq x y z
N MET A 1 43.90 55.90 18.69
CA MET A 1 43.05 56.23 19.86
C MET A 1 41.60 55.89 19.53
N ALA A 2 41.12 54.74 20.01
CA ALA A 2 39.73 54.33 19.81
C ALA A 2 38.87 54.98 20.89
N LEU A 3 37.99 55.89 20.48
CA LEU A 3 36.99 56.53 21.33
C LEU A 3 36.07 55.45 21.94
N ILE A 4 36.34 55.08 23.19
CA ILE A 4 35.40 54.35 24.03
C ILE A 4 34.33 55.38 24.41
N GLY A 5 33.32 55.53 23.54
CA GLY A 5 32.15 56.35 23.85
C GLY A 5 31.34 55.65 24.95
N GLN A 6 31.34 56.24 26.14
CA GLN A 6 30.49 55.88 27.27
C GLN A 6 29.01 56.29 27.05
N ASP A 7 28.63 56.67 25.84
CA ASP A 7 27.40 57.44 25.59
C ASP A 7 26.21 56.59 25.15
N GLY A 8 26.23 55.26 25.36
CA GLY A 8 25.10 54.38 24.96
C GLY A 8 24.89 54.23 23.45
N HIS A 9 25.71 54.87 22.61
CA HIS A 9 25.57 54.89 21.15
C HIS A 9 26.76 54.24 20.42
N LYS A 10 26.49 53.62 19.26
CA LYS A 10 27.46 52.96 18.36
C LYS A 10 27.16 53.33 16.91
N ARG A 11 28.22 53.56 16.12
CA ARG A 11 28.09 53.82 14.68
C ARG A 11 28.01 52.52 13.87
N CYS A 12 26.99 52.40 13.02
CA CYS A 12 26.86 51.27 12.10
C CYS A 12 27.80 51.44 10.90
N SER A 13 28.66 50.45 10.62
CA SER A 13 29.59 50.56 9.48
C SER A 13 28.91 50.42 8.11
N LYS A 14 27.68 49.87 8.04
CA LYS A 14 26.94 49.71 6.78
C LYS A 14 26.16 50.97 6.36
N CYS A 15 25.31 51.49 7.24
CA CYS A 15 24.50 52.69 6.95
C CYS A 15 25.09 53.98 7.52
N LYS A 16 26.26 53.91 8.17
CA LYS A 16 27.05 55.05 8.65
C LYS A 16 26.38 55.95 9.70
N THR A 17 25.19 55.60 10.18
CA THR A 17 24.46 56.31 11.24
C THR A 17 24.88 55.87 12.63
N VAL A 18 24.93 56.84 13.56
CA VAL A 18 25.09 56.60 15.00
C VAL A 18 23.73 56.20 15.56
N LYS A 19 23.67 55.08 16.26
CA LYS A 19 22.44 54.53 16.83
C LYS A 19 22.70 54.06 18.25
N ASP A 20 21.65 53.91 19.03
CA ASP A 20 21.74 53.26 20.34
C ASP A 20 22.35 51.85 20.23
N ARG A 21 23.13 51.44 21.25
CA ARG A 21 23.79 50.13 21.33
C ARG A 21 22.79 48.96 21.25
N ALA A 22 21.55 49.11 21.72
CA ALA A 22 20.48 48.12 21.61
C ALA A 22 20.03 47.87 20.15
N ALA A 23 20.33 48.79 19.23
CA ALA A 23 20.11 48.60 17.80
C ALA A 23 21.10 47.62 17.16
N PHE A 24 22.09 47.11 17.90
CA PHE A 24 23.09 46.14 17.45
C PHE A 24 22.87 44.78 18.11
N GLY A 25 23.28 43.71 17.43
CA GLY A 25 23.23 42.36 18.01
C GLY A 25 24.44 42.10 18.89
N VAL A 26 24.34 41.15 19.82
CA VAL A 26 25.48 40.72 20.64
C VAL A 26 26.46 39.92 19.76
N SER A 27 27.75 40.17 19.91
CA SER A 27 28.83 39.49 19.16
C SER A 27 30.06 39.31 20.04
N ARG A 28 30.49 38.05 20.21
CA ARG A 28 31.73 37.71 20.95
C ARG A 28 33.00 38.04 20.17
N ALA A 29 32.90 38.28 18.86
CA ALA A 29 34.03 38.57 17.97
C ALA A 29 34.44 40.05 17.95
N CYS A 30 33.71 40.93 18.62
CA CYS A 30 33.98 42.36 18.63
C CYS A 30 34.36 42.79 20.05
N THR A 31 35.38 43.64 20.18
CA THR A 31 35.93 44.11 21.46
C THR A 31 34.87 44.79 22.34
N ASP A 32 33.86 45.41 21.72
CA ASP A 32 32.78 46.10 22.42
C ASP A 32 31.51 45.25 22.61
N GLY A 33 31.59 43.95 22.32
CA GLY A 33 30.51 42.97 22.50
C GLY A 33 29.34 43.09 21.52
N LEU A 34 29.40 43.99 20.54
CA LEU A 34 28.29 44.30 19.63
C LEU A 34 28.68 44.17 18.16
N THR A 35 27.74 43.75 17.31
CA THR A 35 27.95 43.66 15.86
C THR A 35 28.34 45.01 15.25
N CYS A 36 29.16 45.01 14.19
CA CYS A 36 29.53 46.24 13.48
C CYS A 36 28.38 46.84 12.63
N TRP A 37 27.39 46.03 12.26
CA TRP A 37 26.17 46.46 11.57
C TRP A 37 24.99 46.44 12.54
N CYS A 38 24.10 47.43 12.43
CA CYS A 38 22.85 47.44 13.18
C CYS A 38 21.90 46.32 12.71
N LYS A 39 20.96 45.91 13.57
CA LYS A 39 19.96 44.87 13.32
C LYS A 39 19.20 45.13 12.02
N SER A 40 18.82 46.37 11.73
CA SER A 40 18.11 46.71 10.49
C SER A 40 18.95 46.47 9.23
N CYS A 41 20.23 46.84 9.22
CA CYS A 41 21.14 46.57 8.11
C CYS A 41 21.43 45.08 7.95
N LYS A 42 21.57 44.33 9.05
CA LYS A 42 21.69 42.87 8.99
C LYS A 42 20.42 42.22 8.42
N ASN A 43 19.24 42.68 8.85
CA ASN A 43 17.96 42.17 8.37
C ASN A 43 17.76 42.49 6.88
N ALA A 44 18.11 43.70 6.43
CA ALA A 44 18.08 44.07 5.03
C ALA A 44 18.99 43.18 4.18
N LYS A 45 20.25 42.95 4.61
CA LYS A 45 21.16 42.03 3.91
C LYS A 45 20.66 40.59 3.94
N GLY A 46 20.00 40.17 5.03
CA GLY A 46 19.37 38.86 5.14
C GLY A 46 18.21 38.66 4.17
N LYS A 47 17.36 39.70 3.98
CA LYS A 47 16.28 39.69 2.98
C LYS A 47 16.83 39.67 1.55
N GLU A 48 17.82 40.52 1.26
CA GLU A 48 18.50 40.54 -0.03
C GLU A 48 19.06 39.15 -0.36
N ARG A 49 19.76 38.50 0.59
CA ARG A 49 20.27 37.14 0.43
C ARG A 49 19.15 36.12 0.19
N TYR A 50 18.05 36.20 0.95
CA TYR A 50 16.90 35.32 0.78
C TYR A 50 16.26 35.39 -0.62
N HIS A 51 16.35 36.55 -1.29
CA HIS A 51 15.87 36.77 -2.66
C HIS A 51 16.95 36.69 -3.74
N SER A 52 18.23 36.51 -3.38
CA SER A 52 19.36 36.62 -4.30
C SER A 52 19.54 35.44 -5.26
N GLY A 53 18.74 34.37 -5.13
CA GLY A 53 18.88 33.16 -5.96
C GLY A 53 20.15 32.34 -5.67
N ASP A 54 20.93 32.71 -4.66
CA ASP A 54 22.19 32.06 -4.22
C ASP A 54 22.01 30.66 -3.58
N GLY A 55 20.82 30.05 -3.73
CA GLY A 55 20.46 28.78 -3.08
C GLY A 55 20.26 28.86 -1.56
N SER A 56 20.43 30.02 -0.91
CA SER A 56 20.29 30.13 0.56
C SER A 56 18.86 29.84 1.04
N ARG A 57 17.86 30.17 0.23
CA ARG A 57 16.44 29.84 0.48
C ARG A 57 16.21 28.33 0.39
N GLU A 58 16.68 27.69 -0.69
CA GLU A 58 16.57 26.24 -0.87
C GLU A 58 17.31 25.48 0.23
N HIS A 59 18.50 25.92 0.60
CA HIS A 59 19.26 25.34 1.70
C HIS A 59 18.49 25.40 3.03
N LYS A 60 17.88 26.55 3.36
CA LYS A 60 17.03 26.69 4.57
C LYS A 60 15.78 25.81 4.50
N LEU A 61 15.14 25.73 3.33
CA LEU A 61 13.97 24.86 3.13
C LEU A 61 14.32 23.38 3.28
N LYS A 62 15.48 22.97 2.74
CA LYS A 62 16.04 21.63 2.87
C LYS A 62 16.32 21.29 4.33
N GLN A 63 17.05 22.15 5.06
CA GLN A 63 17.31 21.95 6.49
C GLN A 63 16.00 21.87 7.31
N ALA A 64 15.01 22.70 7.01
CA ALA A 64 13.70 22.64 7.67
C ALA A 64 12.98 21.31 7.35
N SER A 65 13.06 20.84 6.10
CA SER A 65 12.51 19.55 5.68
C SER A 65 13.20 18.37 6.38
N GLU A 66 14.52 18.38 6.45
CA GLU A 66 15.33 17.37 7.13
C GLU A 66 15.03 17.34 8.63
N ARG A 67 15.00 18.49 9.30
CA ARG A 67 14.60 18.57 10.70
C ARG A 67 13.20 18.00 10.92
N ARG A 68 12.22 18.34 10.07
CA ARG A 68 10.86 17.79 10.16
C ARG A 68 10.80 16.28 9.93
N ALA A 69 11.69 15.72 9.12
CA ALA A 69 11.73 14.29 8.84
C ALA A 69 12.40 13.49 9.96
N ASN A 70 13.46 14.07 10.56
CA ASN A 70 14.38 13.36 11.45
C ASN A 70 14.12 13.63 12.94
N ASP A 71 13.55 14.77 13.31
CA ASP A 71 13.23 15.11 14.71
C ASP A 71 11.92 14.40 15.14
N PRO A 72 11.98 13.41 16.05
CA PRO A 72 10.80 12.64 16.44
C PRO A 72 9.73 13.51 17.13
N GLY A 73 10.14 14.50 17.92
CA GLY A 73 9.22 15.39 18.64
C GLY A 73 8.45 16.29 17.68
N VAL A 74 9.13 16.85 16.68
CA VAL A 74 8.46 17.64 15.62
C VAL A 74 7.52 16.78 14.77
N ARG A 75 7.91 15.52 14.49
CA ARG A 75 7.08 14.59 13.73
C ARG A 75 5.81 14.20 14.48
N GLU A 76 5.92 13.93 15.78
CA GLU A 76 4.82 13.57 16.66
C GLU A 76 3.85 14.74 16.86
N GLU A 77 4.37 15.92 17.21
CA GLU A 77 3.56 17.14 17.35
C GLU A 77 2.74 17.41 16.08
N ARG A 78 3.35 17.26 14.91
CA ARG A 78 2.68 17.44 13.63
C ARG A 78 1.66 16.34 13.34
N ALA A 79 1.94 15.10 13.71
CA ALA A 79 0.98 14.01 13.56
C ALA A 79 -0.29 14.28 14.39
N VAL A 80 -0.14 14.76 15.63
CA VAL A 80 -1.25 15.16 16.51
C VAL A 80 -2.03 16.31 15.88
N LYS A 81 -1.36 17.39 15.47
CA LYS A 81 -2.02 18.54 14.82
C LYS A 81 -2.77 18.14 13.55
N ASN A 82 -2.14 17.32 12.71
CA ASN A 82 -2.78 16.83 11.48
C ASN A 82 -3.99 15.94 11.80
N ALA A 83 -3.88 15.06 12.81
CA ALA A 83 -4.99 14.19 13.21
C ALA A 83 -6.18 15.01 13.73
N ALA A 84 -5.93 16.03 14.56
CA ALA A 84 -6.95 16.95 15.04
C ALA A 84 -7.61 17.70 13.88
N TRP A 85 -6.82 18.28 12.98
CA TRP A 85 -7.32 18.94 11.78
C TRP A 85 -8.18 18.01 10.92
N TYR A 86 -7.75 16.75 10.71
CA TYR A 86 -8.52 15.77 9.95
C TYR A 86 -9.83 15.39 10.63
N ALA A 87 -9.84 15.24 11.96
CA ALA A 87 -11.03 14.93 12.72
C ALA A 87 -12.06 16.07 12.65
N GLU A 88 -11.62 17.30 12.89
CA GLU A 88 -12.44 18.50 12.78
C GLU A 88 -12.99 18.67 11.36
N ARG A 89 -12.14 18.56 10.33
CA ARG A 89 -12.54 18.69 8.93
C ARG A 89 -13.58 17.66 8.52
N LYS A 90 -13.42 16.41 8.97
CA LYS A 90 -14.37 15.32 8.70
C LYS A 90 -15.73 15.57 9.38
N ALA A 91 -15.74 16.18 10.56
CA ALA A 91 -16.96 16.50 11.29
C ALA A 91 -17.69 17.72 10.70
N THR A 92 -16.93 18.74 10.27
CA THR A 92 -17.46 20.02 9.77
C THR A 92 -17.84 19.99 8.30
N ASP A 93 -17.14 19.22 7.47
CA ASP A 93 -17.38 19.09 6.03
C ASP A 93 -17.58 17.61 5.64
N PRO A 94 -18.83 17.12 5.60
CA PRO A 94 -19.13 15.76 5.17
C PRO A 94 -18.68 15.46 3.73
N ALA A 95 -18.61 16.46 2.86
CA ALA A 95 -18.17 16.32 1.46
C ALA A 95 -16.64 16.20 1.32
N PHE A 96 -15.88 16.60 2.34
CA PHE A 96 -14.42 16.49 2.37
C PHE A 96 -13.92 15.08 2.02
N MET A 97 -14.55 14.06 2.63
CA MET A 97 -14.17 12.66 2.41
C MET A 97 -14.46 12.22 0.97
N GLN A 98 -15.59 12.63 0.40
CA GLN A 98 -15.95 12.32 -0.98
C GLN A 98 -14.99 12.97 -1.97
N THR A 99 -14.68 14.26 -1.79
CA THR A 99 -13.71 15.00 -2.62
C THR A 99 -12.33 14.37 -2.55
N ARG A 100 -11.89 13.98 -1.35
CA ARG A 100 -10.63 13.26 -1.15
C ARG A 100 -10.63 11.90 -1.85
N GLN A 101 -11.71 11.13 -1.74
CA GLN A 101 -11.84 9.83 -2.41
C GLN A 101 -11.77 9.98 -3.93
N LYS A 102 -12.50 10.94 -4.52
CA LYS A 102 -12.44 11.24 -5.96
C LYS A 102 -11.01 11.61 -6.40
N ARG A 103 -10.33 12.46 -5.64
CA ARG A 103 -8.92 12.82 -5.90
C ARG A 103 -8.00 11.61 -5.81
N ASP A 104 -8.15 10.76 -4.79
CA ASP A 104 -7.35 9.54 -4.61
C ASP A 104 -7.59 8.55 -5.77
N GLN A 105 -8.83 8.40 -6.22
CA GLN A 105 -9.16 7.58 -7.39
C GLN A 105 -8.48 8.09 -8.66
N VAL A 106 -8.55 9.40 -8.94
CA VAL A 106 -7.87 10.02 -10.09
C VAL A 106 -6.35 9.82 -10.00
N TRP A 107 -5.77 10.03 -8.82
CA TRP A 107 -4.35 9.84 -8.59
C TRP A 107 -3.93 8.39 -8.82
N ARG A 108 -4.66 7.40 -8.28
CA ARG A 108 -4.37 5.98 -8.48
C ARG A 108 -4.43 5.57 -9.95
N LYS A 109 -5.39 6.11 -10.70
CA LYS A 109 -5.50 5.89 -12.15
C LYS A 109 -4.32 6.46 -12.93
N ARG A 110 -3.83 7.65 -12.54
CA ARG A 110 -2.68 8.31 -13.17
C ARG A 110 -1.33 7.72 -12.74
N HIS A 111 -1.26 7.10 -11.57
CA HIS A 111 -0.03 6.59 -10.97
C HIS A 111 -0.11 5.09 -10.61
N PRO A 112 -0.45 4.20 -11.57
CA PRO A 112 -0.59 2.77 -11.30
C PRO A 112 0.71 2.14 -10.81
N GLU A 113 1.86 2.55 -11.36
CA GLU A 113 3.17 2.04 -10.95
C GLU A 113 3.53 2.42 -9.51
N SER A 114 3.21 3.65 -9.08
CA SER A 114 3.40 4.05 -7.68
C SER A 114 2.51 3.25 -6.72
N VAL A 115 1.29 2.92 -7.14
CA VAL A 115 0.37 2.08 -6.36
C VAL A 115 0.93 0.65 -6.24
N LYS A 116 1.40 0.06 -7.35
CA LYS A 116 2.02 -1.27 -7.37
C LYS A 116 3.28 -1.31 -6.50
N ALA A 117 4.19 -0.35 -6.66
CA ALA A 117 5.42 -0.27 -5.89
C ALA A 117 5.15 -0.16 -4.37
N LYS A 118 4.14 0.61 -3.98
CA LYS A 118 3.72 0.71 -2.58
C LYS A 118 3.15 -0.61 -2.04
N ALA A 119 2.31 -1.28 -2.84
CA ALA A 119 1.76 -2.59 -2.48
C ALA A 119 2.85 -3.65 -2.35
N GLN A 120 3.83 -3.65 -3.25
CA GLN A 120 4.98 -4.54 -3.22
C GLN A 120 5.81 -4.36 -1.95
N LYS A 121 6.23 -3.13 -1.63
CA LYS A 121 6.98 -2.84 -0.39
C LYS A 121 6.22 -3.28 0.86
N GLN A 122 4.90 -3.08 0.86
CA GLN A 122 4.05 -3.54 1.96
C GLN A 122 4.00 -5.07 2.05
N TRP A 123 3.91 -5.77 0.92
CA TRP A 123 3.94 -7.22 0.88
C TRP A 123 5.28 -7.75 1.37
N GLU A 124 6.41 -7.24 0.86
CA GLU A 124 7.77 -7.59 1.31
C GLU A 124 7.91 -7.42 2.83
N HIS A 125 7.42 -6.30 3.38
CA HIS A 125 7.43 -6.09 4.82
C HIS A 125 6.54 -7.11 5.58
N ILE A 126 5.37 -7.48 5.06
CA ILE A 126 4.49 -8.45 5.70
C ILE A 126 5.05 -9.88 5.60
N SER A 127 5.62 -10.25 4.46
CA SER A 127 6.18 -11.58 4.19
C SER A 127 7.59 -11.76 4.76
N SER A 128 8.26 -10.69 5.16
CA SER A 128 9.59 -10.71 5.78
C SER A 128 9.70 -11.57 7.05
N SER A 129 8.59 -11.87 7.71
CA SER A 129 8.56 -12.70 8.91
C SER A 129 7.32 -13.60 8.92
N PRO A 130 7.46 -14.90 9.26
CA PRO A 130 6.32 -15.79 9.44
C PRO A 130 5.29 -15.26 10.45
N GLU A 131 5.74 -14.61 11.51
CA GLU A 131 4.86 -14.01 12.54
C GLU A 131 4.02 -12.87 11.95
N ARG A 132 4.65 -11.97 11.19
CA ARG A 132 3.93 -10.85 10.52
C ARG A 132 2.92 -11.38 9.52
N LEU A 133 3.30 -12.39 8.74
CA LEU A 133 2.41 -13.04 7.79
C LEU A 133 1.23 -13.69 8.51
N ALA A 134 1.48 -14.42 9.61
CA ALA A 134 0.43 -15.03 10.42
C ALA A 134 -0.52 -13.99 11.03
N LYS A 135 0.01 -12.89 11.57
CA LYS A 135 -0.79 -11.78 12.13
C LYS A 135 -1.63 -11.09 11.05
N ASN A 136 -1.06 -10.84 9.87
CA ASN A 136 -1.81 -10.30 8.74
C ASN A 136 -2.92 -11.25 8.29
N ASN A 137 -2.63 -12.55 8.17
CA ASN A 137 -3.62 -13.56 7.80
C ASN A 137 -4.76 -13.66 8.82
N LYS A 138 -4.46 -13.61 10.13
CA LYS A 138 -5.47 -13.54 11.19
C LYS A 138 -6.37 -12.32 11.02
N ARG A 139 -5.77 -11.13 10.85
CA ARG A 139 -6.50 -9.87 10.61
C ARG A 139 -7.38 -9.94 9.37
N GLN A 140 -6.90 -10.52 8.27
CA GLN A 140 -7.68 -10.67 7.03
C GLN A 140 -8.88 -11.60 7.21
N ARG A 141 -8.70 -12.72 7.92
CA ARG A 141 -9.81 -13.64 8.26
C ARG A 141 -10.87 -12.96 9.12
N GLU A 142 -10.43 -12.20 10.13
CA GLU A 142 -11.31 -11.44 11.00
C GLU A 142 -12.06 -10.35 10.24
N TYR A 143 -11.36 -9.58 9.41
CA TYR A 143 -11.98 -8.60 8.51
C TYR A 143 -13.03 -9.24 7.60
N GLY A 144 -12.74 -10.39 7.00
CA GLY A 144 -13.70 -11.13 6.17
C GLY A 144 -14.94 -11.59 6.94
N ARG A 145 -14.76 -12.12 8.17
CA ARG A 145 -15.87 -12.49 9.06
C ARG A 145 -16.71 -11.29 9.46
N ASN A 146 -16.07 -10.21 9.92
CA ASN A 146 -16.75 -8.99 10.35
C ASN A 146 -17.47 -8.31 9.18
N ARG A 147 -16.89 -8.31 7.98
CA ARG A 147 -17.54 -7.77 6.79
C ARG A 147 -18.79 -8.59 6.46
N TYR A 148 -18.71 -9.92 6.42
CA TYR A 148 -19.88 -10.76 6.17
C TYR A 148 -21.00 -10.58 7.22
N ALA A 149 -20.62 -10.41 8.49
CA ALA A 149 -21.56 -10.19 9.59
C ALA A 149 -22.24 -8.81 9.52
N ASN A 150 -21.49 -7.75 9.24
CA ASN A 150 -21.97 -6.37 9.44
C ASN A 150 -22.32 -5.61 8.14
N ASP A 151 -21.99 -6.14 6.97
CA ASP A 151 -22.25 -5.51 5.67
C ASP A 151 -23.30 -6.36 4.89
N PRO A 152 -24.60 -6.02 4.97
CA PRO A 152 -25.66 -6.77 4.30
C PRO A 152 -25.50 -6.82 2.79
N GLU A 153 -25.00 -5.75 2.16
CA GLU A 153 -24.75 -5.68 0.73
C GLU A 153 -23.66 -6.67 0.32
N TYR A 154 -22.54 -6.72 1.07
CA TYR A 154 -21.50 -7.70 0.84
C TYR A 154 -22.01 -9.14 1.02
N ARG A 155 -22.85 -9.37 2.03
CA ARG A 155 -23.46 -10.68 2.28
C ARG A 155 -24.37 -11.10 1.12
N GLN A 156 -25.18 -10.19 0.61
CA GLN A 156 -26.05 -10.41 -0.56
C GLN A 156 -25.21 -10.68 -1.81
N TRP A 157 -24.25 -9.81 -2.12
CA TRP A 157 -23.32 -10.00 -3.23
C TRP A 157 -22.63 -11.36 -3.17
N HIS A 158 -22.20 -11.78 -1.98
CA HIS A 158 -21.56 -13.08 -1.77
C HIS A 158 -22.52 -14.23 -2.08
N ARG A 159 -23.78 -14.17 -1.61
CA ARG A 159 -24.81 -15.16 -1.97
C ARG A 159 -25.03 -15.23 -3.47
N ASP A 160 -25.16 -14.08 -4.13
CA ASP A 160 -25.42 -13.98 -5.57
C ASP A 160 -24.24 -14.51 -6.38
N TYR A 161 -23.02 -14.21 -5.97
CA TYR A 161 -21.81 -14.74 -6.60
C TYR A 161 -21.79 -16.28 -6.60
N TYR A 162 -22.05 -16.92 -5.45
CA TYR A 162 -22.10 -18.38 -5.36
C TYR A 162 -23.32 -18.97 -6.07
N ALA A 163 -24.47 -18.28 -6.08
CA ALA A 163 -25.65 -18.70 -6.85
C ALA A 163 -25.37 -18.70 -8.35
N ARG A 164 -24.78 -17.63 -8.89
CA ARG A 164 -24.35 -17.55 -10.30
C ARG A 164 -23.35 -18.65 -10.63
N ARG A 165 -22.33 -18.86 -9.80
CA ARG A 165 -21.35 -19.93 -10.03
C ARG A 165 -21.98 -21.32 -10.10
N ARG A 166 -22.96 -21.61 -9.22
CA ARG A 166 -23.71 -22.88 -9.28
C ARG A 166 -24.57 -22.98 -10.54
N ALA A 167 -25.23 -21.89 -10.93
CA ALA A 167 -26.01 -21.83 -12.16
C ALA A 167 -25.13 -22.05 -13.40
N THR A 168 -23.97 -21.39 -13.50
CA THR A 168 -22.99 -21.61 -14.58
C THR A 168 -22.52 -23.06 -14.61
N LYS A 169 -22.19 -23.66 -13.45
CA LYS A 169 -21.81 -25.07 -13.39
C LYS A 169 -22.89 -25.99 -13.97
N ARG A 170 -24.17 -25.71 -13.70
CA ARG A 170 -25.30 -26.48 -14.26
C ARG A 170 -25.50 -26.20 -15.76
N SER A 171 -25.37 -24.95 -16.17
CA SER A 171 -25.58 -24.51 -17.56
C SER A 171 -24.53 -25.04 -18.51
N ASN A 172 -23.29 -25.23 -18.06
CA ASN A 172 -22.23 -25.78 -18.91
C ASN A 172 -22.43 -27.28 -19.21
N GLY A 173 -23.39 -27.94 -18.55
CA GLY A 173 -23.68 -29.35 -18.77
C GLY A 173 -22.65 -30.29 -18.12
N GLY A 174 -22.88 -31.58 -18.33
CA GLY A 174 -22.06 -32.65 -17.77
C GLY A 174 -22.49 -33.11 -16.38
N THR A 175 -22.54 -34.42 -16.23
CA THR A 175 -22.61 -35.14 -14.97
C THR A 175 -21.63 -36.31 -15.05
N TYR A 176 -21.28 -36.86 -13.90
CA TYR A 176 -20.47 -38.08 -13.79
C TYR A 176 -21.04 -38.89 -12.64
N GLU A 177 -21.03 -40.21 -12.77
CA GLU A 177 -21.43 -41.08 -11.68
C GLU A 177 -20.30 -41.22 -10.66
N LEU A 178 -20.66 -41.60 -9.43
CA LEU A 178 -19.66 -41.76 -8.37
C LEU A 178 -18.63 -42.84 -8.72
N GLU A 179 -19.08 -43.90 -9.38
CA GLU A 179 -18.28 -45.04 -9.83
C GLU A 179 -17.27 -44.60 -10.89
N ASP A 180 -17.69 -43.82 -11.89
CA ASP A 180 -16.79 -43.24 -12.89
C ASP A 180 -15.67 -42.42 -12.27
N TRP A 181 -16.01 -41.60 -11.27
CA TRP A 181 -15.04 -40.79 -10.56
C TRP A 181 -14.06 -41.66 -9.76
N GLN A 182 -14.54 -42.75 -9.15
CA GLN A 182 -13.70 -43.71 -8.46
C GLN A 182 -12.75 -44.40 -9.45
N THR A 183 -13.25 -44.83 -10.60
CA THR A 183 -12.46 -45.44 -11.68
C THR A 183 -11.38 -44.48 -12.19
N MET A 184 -11.73 -43.21 -12.43
CA MET A 184 -10.74 -42.17 -12.77
C MET A 184 -9.66 -42.02 -11.69
N CYS A 185 -10.03 -42.05 -10.41
CA CYS A 185 -9.07 -42.01 -9.31
C CYS A 185 -8.16 -43.25 -9.29
N MET A 186 -8.71 -44.44 -9.56
CA MET A 186 -7.96 -45.68 -9.63
C MET A 186 -6.96 -45.69 -10.79
N LEU A 187 -7.39 -45.25 -11.99
CA LEU A 187 -6.52 -45.09 -13.16
C LEU A 187 -5.35 -44.13 -12.90
N ALA A 188 -5.55 -43.14 -12.03
CA ALA A 188 -4.51 -42.25 -11.54
C ALA A 188 -3.65 -42.82 -10.39
N ASP A 189 -3.71 -44.14 -10.08
CA ASP A 189 -3.10 -44.78 -8.88
C ASP A 189 -3.45 -44.05 -7.57
N ASN A 190 -4.65 -43.48 -7.48
CA ASN A 190 -5.08 -42.64 -6.36
C ASN A 190 -4.07 -41.52 -6.02
N ARG A 191 -3.40 -40.98 -7.03
CA ARG A 191 -2.44 -39.88 -6.92
C ARG A 191 -2.95 -38.63 -7.63
N CYS A 192 -2.54 -37.49 -7.11
CA CYS A 192 -2.80 -36.21 -7.76
C CYS A 192 -2.02 -36.13 -9.08
N VAL A 193 -2.69 -35.96 -10.21
CA VAL A 193 -2.02 -35.94 -11.52
C VAL A 193 -1.05 -34.77 -11.68
N ALA A 194 -1.25 -33.67 -10.95
CA ALA A 194 -0.32 -32.53 -10.98
C ALA A 194 0.97 -32.71 -10.16
N CYS A 195 0.94 -33.46 -9.05
CA CYS A 195 2.10 -33.53 -8.13
C CYS A 195 2.56 -34.94 -7.77
N GLY A 196 1.86 -35.98 -8.22
CA GLY A 196 2.19 -37.40 -8.02
C GLY A 196 1.99 -37.94 -6.60
N LYS A 197 1.57 -37.10 -5.63
CA LYS A 197 1.43 -37.51 -4.22
C LYS A 197 0.09 -38.22 -3.97
N LYS A 198 0.10 -39.32 -3.20
CA LYS A 198 -1.11 -39.99 -2.67
C LYS A 198 -1.74 -39.12 -1.59
N ARG A 199 -2.93 -38.58 -1.85
CA ARG A 199 -3.69 -37.65 -0.99
C ARG A 199 -5.19 -37.79 -1.29
N LYS A 200 -6.04 -37.20 -0.45
CA LYS A 200 -7.47 -37.03 -0.77
C LYS A 200 -7.62 -36.21 -2.06
N LEU A 201 -8.18 -36.84 -3.08
CA LEU A 201 -8.42 -36.23 -4.39
C LEU A 201 -9.73 -35.45 -4.40
N THR A 202 -9.74 -34.40 -5.19
CA THR A 202 -10.89 -33.54 -5.48
C THR A 202 -11.06 -33.44 -6.98
N VAL A 203 -12.30 -33.25 -7.40
CA VAL A 203 -12.68 -33.06 -8.79
C VAL A 203 -12.24 -31.66 -9.21
N ASP A 204 -11.34 -31.59 -10.19
CA ASP A 204 -10.95 -30.35 -10.87
C ASP A 204 -11.35 -30.39 -12.34
N HIS A 205 -11.73 -29.23 -12.88
CA HIS A 205 -12.09 -29.05 -14.27
C HIS A 205 -10.88 -28.59 -15.08
N VAL A 206 -10.44 -29.33 -16.11
CA VAL A 206 -9.32 -28.95 -16.99
C VAL A 206 -9.56 -27.56 -17.59
N LEU A 207 -10.64 -27.40 -18.36
CA LEU A 207 -11.22 -26.12 -18.72
C LEU A 207 -12.12 -25.65 -17.56
N PRO A 208 -11.80 -24.54 -16.86
CA PRO A 208 -12.60 -24.08 -15.73
C PRO A 208 -14.05 -23.75 -16.11
N ILE A 209 -14.99 -23.95 -15.19
CA ILE A 209 -16.43 -23.61 -15.36
C ILE A 209 -16.63 -22.16 -15.82
N ILE A 210 -15.86 -21.20 -15.29
CA ILE A 210 -15.99 -19.78 -15.65
C ILE A 210 -15.59 -19.50 -17.12
N MET A 211 -14.87 -20.43 -17.76
CA MET A 211 -14.48 -20.39 -19.17
C MET A 211 -15.33 -21.31 -20.05
N GLY A 212 -16.47 -21.79 -19.53
CA GLY A 212 -17.39 -22.67 -20.28
C GLY A 212 -17.10 -24.17 -20.14
N GLY A 213 -16.19 -24.60 -19.27
CA GLY A 213 -15.95 -26.02 -19.06
C GLY A 213 -17.14 -26.75 -18.45
N ASP A 214 -17.54 -27.85 -19.08
CA ASP A 214 -18.57 -28.78 -18.62
C ASP A 214 -18.10 -29.66 -17.46
N SER A 215 -18.99 -30.48 -16.89
CA SER A 215 -18.66 -31.44 -15.82
C SER A 215 -18.63 -32.90 -16.28
N TYR A 216 -18.34 -33.19 -17.54
CA TYR A 216 -18.10 -34.56 -18.01
C TYR A 216 -16.70 -35.02 -17.63
N LEU A 217 -16.49 -36.33 -17.48
CA LEU A 217 -15.18 -36.92 -17.15
C LEU A 217 -14.05 -36.48 -18.09
N THR A 218 -14.37 -36.24 -19.36
CA THR A 218 -13.45 -35.71 -20.38
C THR A 218 -12.85 -34.34 -20.01
N ASN A 219 -13.55 -33.54 -19.20
CA ASN A 219 -13.08 -32.26 -18.68
C ASN A 219 -12.66 -32.34 -17.20
N LEU A 220 -12.70 -33.51 -16.56
CA LEU A 220 -12.31 -33.68 -15.17
C LEU A 220 -10.91 -34.26 -15.02
N GLN A 221 -10.24 -33.90 -13.93
CA GLN A 221 -8.95 -34.45 -13.53
C GLN A 221 -8.83 -34.57 -12.00
N PRO A 222 -8.17 -35.64 -11.50
CA PRO A 222 -7.99 -35.85 -10.06
C PRO A 222 -6.81 -35.08 -9.49
N LEU A 223 -7.11 -34.04 -8.71
CA LEU A 223 -6.11 -33.22 -8.03
C LEU A 223 -6.25 -33.29 -6.52
N CYS A 224 -5.14 -33.14 -5.78
CA CYS A 224 -5.24 -32.88 -4.34
C CYS A 224 -5.69 -31.44 -4.08
N ASP A 225 -6.27 -31.19 -2.90
CA ASP A 225 -6.79 -29.86 -2.50
C ASP A 225 -5.78 -28.71 -2.70
N SER A 226 -4.50 -28.92 -2.37
CA SER A 226 -3.47 -27.89 -2.56
C SER A 226 -3.20 -27.58 -4.04
N CYS A 227 -3.18 -28.60 -4.90
CA CYS A 227 -2.93 -28.43 -6.33
C CYS A 227 -4.15 -27.82 -7.04
N ASN A 228 -5.36 -28.27 -6.70
CA ASN A 228 -6.61 -27.70 -7.21
C ASN A 228 -6.70 -26.19 -6.86
N LYS A 229 -6.44 -25.83 -5.59
CA LYS A 229 -6.37 -24.42 -5.16
C LYS A 229 -5.30 -23.61 -5.89
N SER A 230 -4.13 -24.21 -6.14
CA SER A 230 -3.02 -23.56 -6.84
C SER A 230 -3.29 -23.36 -8.35
N LYS A 231 -4.05 -24.26 -8.98
CA LYS A 231 -4.50 -24.12 -10.37
C LYS A 231 -5.49 -22.97 -10.49
N GLY A 232 -6.53 -22.98 -9.65
CA GLY A 232 -7.56 -21.94 -9.67
C GLY A 232 -8.22 -21.83 -11.06
N PRO A 233 -8.39 -20.61 -11.63
CA PRO A 233 -9.10 -20.40 -12.90
C PRO A 233 -8.21 -20.62 -14.14
N LYS A 234 -7.06 -21.28 -14.01
CA LYS A 234 -6.18 -21.55 -15.17
C LYS A 234 -6.70 -22.76 -15.95
N HIS A 235 -6.64 -22.69 -17.27
CA HIS A 235 -6.86 -23.84 -18.16
C HIS A 235 -5.54 -24.63 -18.26
N ILE A 236 -5.47 -25.75 -17.53
CA ILE A 236 -4.28 -26.61 -17.48
C ILE A 236 -4.75 -28.05 -17.36
N ASP A 237 -4.26 -28.89 -18.26
CA ASP A 237 -4.42 -30.34 -18.21
C ASP A 237 -3.16 -30.95 -17.58
N TYR A 238 -3.30 -31.57 -16.42
CA TYR A 238 -2.21 -32.29 -15.75
C TYR A 238 -2.27 -33.81 -16.00
N ARG A 239 -3.26 -34.29 -16.76
CA ARG A 239 -3.44 -35.72 -17.03
C ARG A 239 -2.34 -36.23 -17.96
N PRO A 240 -1.98 -37.52 -17.90
CA PRO A 240 -1.01 -38.09 -18.82
C PRO A 240 -1.53 -38.08 -20.26
N ALA A 241 -0.62 -38.02 -21.24
CA ALA A 241 -0.95 -37.97 -22.67
C ALA A 241 -1.82 -39.13 -23.17
N ARG A 242 -1.82 -40.27 -22.46
CA ARG A 242 -2.65 -41.45 -22.76
C ARG A 242 -4.06 -41.38 -22.17
N ILE A 243 -4.58 -40.19 -21.89
CA ILE A 243 -5.91 -40.02 -21.28
C ILE A 243 -7.04 -40.68 -22.07
N HIS A 244 -6.91 -40.82 -23.39
CA HIS A 244 -7.88 -41.56 -24.21
C HIS A 244 -8.09 -43.00 -23.73
N GLN A 245 -7.03 -43.67 -23.26
CA GLN A 245 -7.12 -45.03 -22.70
C GLN A 245 -7.92 -45.07 -21.38
N TRP A 246 -8.03 -43.94 -20.68
CA TRP A 246 -8.88 -43.84 -19.49
C TRP A 246 -10.33 -43.59 -19.89
N LEU A 247 -10.54 -42.79 -20.94
CA LEU A 247 -11.88 -42.48 -21.43
C LEU A 247 -12.54 -43.73 -22.00
N ASP A 248 -11.81 -44.56 -22.74
CA ASP A 248 -12.31 -45.85 -23.25
C ASP A 248 -12.86 -46.72 -22.11
N VAL A 249 -12.12 -46.82 -20.99
CA VAL A 249 -12.53 -47.57 -19.78
C VAL A 249 -13.70 -46.93 -19.03
N LEU A 250 -13.94 -45.63 -19.22
CA LEU A 250 -14.99 -44.87 -18.52
C LEU A 250 -16.27 -44.71 -19.36
N THR A 251 -16.27 -45.19 -20.61
CA THR A 251 -17.42 -45.10 -21.52
C THR A 251 -18.01 -46.44 -21.93
N ASP A 252 -17.39 -47.55 -21.50
CA ASP A 252 -17.89 -48.94 -21.63
C ASP A 252 -18.72 -49.36 -20.40
#